data_AF-M1WAA2-F1
#
_entry.id   AF-M1WAA2-F1
#
_cell.length_a   1.000
_cell.length_b   1.000
_cell.length_c   1.000
_cell.angle_alpha   90.00
_cell.angle_beta   90.00
_cell.angle_gamma   90.00
#
_symmetry.space_group_name_H-M   'P 1'
#
loop_
_entity.id
_entity.type
_entity.pdbx_description
1 polymer ?
#
loop_
_entity_poly.entity_id
_entity_poly.type
_entity_poly.pdbx_seq_one_letter_code
_entity_poly.pdbx_strand_id
1 'polypeptide(L)'
;MSNNKINDHLDSMLSAIGIKTGRQNYTYHSAGDTYTGENLYGILQAPRGDATEAIVLVAAWQNIDGLLNRNGVALALTLMRYFKRWSLWSKDIIILIPPNSRTGTQAWVDAYHDAHDNQKVASLPLKSGALQVAVAIDYPSCQSFDGIHIIYDGINGQLPNLDLINSIVNVAGGQMGMRTAIQGMHSHDDSYRDRLKTIFRGMLKQGLGIGTGPHSSFIPYHVDAVTLVPYGEGWQDEMAMGRVIEGTFRSLNNLLEHLHQSFFFYLLMQRDRFVSIGTYLPSAMLLAANFTIMAISLWVKSGQSALLAKGEKLESSQSGIVAGCHAASTVPLSVFNGLDYPVSGILLSPPREELLSEVHACSGALLTLWQYSYFQPLLPFFVFAH
;
A
#
# COMPACT_ATOMS: atom_id res chain seq x y z
N MET A 1 -23.09 18.72 6.70
CA MET A 1 -23.19 18.54 8.17
C MET A 1 -21.79 18.70 8.75
N SER A 2 -21.64 19.34 9.91
CA SER A 2 -20.33 19.43 10.59
C SER A 2 -19.92 18.05 11.11
N ASN A 3 -18.62 17.72 11.05
CA ASN A 3 -18.08 16.42 11.48
C ASN A 3 -18.57 16.01 12.87
N ASN A 4 -18.51 16.95 13.83
CA ASN A 4 -18.88 16.69 15.22
C ASN A 4 -20.35 16.24 15.36
N LYS A 5 -21.27 16.83 14.57
CA LYS A 5 -22.69 16.43 14.58
C LYS A 5 -22.90 15.02 14.05
N ILE A 6 -22.10 14.62 13.05
CA ILE A 6 -22.15 13.24 12.51
C ILE A 6 -21.63 12.28 13.57
N ASN A 7 -20.49 12.61 14.20
CA ASN A 7 -19.93 11.83 15.29
C ASN A 7 -20.89 11.68 16.46
N ASP A 8 -21.63 12.73 16.84
CA ASP A 8 -22.64 12.65 17.90
C ASP A 8 -23.74 11.61 17.61
N HIS A 9 -24.22 11.58 16.37
CA HIS A 9 -25.19 10.57 15.95
C HIS A 9 -24.59 9.16 15.93
N LEU A 10 -23.39 8.99 15.37
CA LEU A 10 -22.73 7.69 15.30
C LEU A 10 -22.36 7.14 16.69
N ASP A 11 -21.92 8.02 17.58
CA ASP A 11 -21.60 7.69 18.98
C ASP A 11 -22.86 7.22 19.72
N SER A 12 -23.99 7.88 19.52
CA SER A 12 -25.28 7.43 20.08
C SER A 12 -25.69 6.04 19.56
N MET A 13 -25.42 5.73 18.28
CA MET A 13 -25.73 4.42 17.69
C MET A 13 -24.81 3.32 18.23
N LEU A 14 -23.50 3.56 18.32
CA LEU A 14 -22.54 2.61 18.87
C LEU A 14 -22.76 2.37 20.37
N SER A 15 -23.06 3.42 21.12
CA SER A 15 -23.42 3.34 22.54
C SER A 15 -24.71 2.54 22.75
N ALA A 16 -25.71 2.70 21.88
CA ALA A 16 -26.94 1.91 21.91
C ALA A 16 -26.72 0.40 21.63
N ILE A 17 -25.64 0.05 20.91
CA ILE A 17 -25.21 -1.35 20.70
C ILE A 17 -24.44 -1.90 21.92
N GLY A 18 -23.99 -1.03 22.83
CA GLY A 18 -23.17 -1.40 23.99
C GLY A 18 -21.68 -1.57 23.64
N ILE A 19 -21.19 -0.77 22.70
CA ILE A 19 -19.77 -0.66 22.32
C ILE A 19 -19.18 0.55 23.03
N LYS A 20 -17.97 0.40 23.60
CA LYS A 20 -17.26 1.52 24.24
C LYS A 20 -16.67 2.41 23.14
N THR A 21 -17.09 3.66 23.08
CA THR A 21 -16.65 4.63 22.07
C THR A 21 -15.58 5.57 22.61
N GLY A 22 -14.68 5.98 21.73
CA GLY A 22 -13.65 6.99 21.98
C GLY A 22 -13.66 8.03 20.87
N ARG A 23 -13.30 9.25 21.22
CA ARG A 23 -13.15 10.36 20.26
C ARG A 23 -11.73 10.89 20.31
N GLN A 24 -11.24 11.31 19.16
CA GLN A 24 -9.89 11.84 19.03
C GLN A 24 -9.91 13.07 18.12
N ASN A 25 -9.55 14.22 18.66
CA ASN A 25 -9.34 15.43 17.88
C ASN A 25 -7.92 15.44 17.28
N TYR A 26 -7.80 15.83 16.02
CA TYR A 26 -6.52 15.90 15.33
C TYR A 26 -6.43 17.10 14.39
N THR A 27 -5.22 17.65 14.28
CA THR A 27 -4.85 18.67 13.31
C THR A 27 -3.57 18.21 12.62
N TYR A 28 -3.65 17.91 11.33
CA TYR A 28 -2.54 17.41 10.55
C TYR A 28 -2.16 18.39 9.46
N HIS A 29 -0.87 18.65 9.29
CA HIS A 29 -0.34 19.49 8.22
C HIS A 29 0.31 18.59 7.17
N SER A 30 -0.22 18.60 5.95
CA SER A 30 0.34 17.81 4.85
C SER A 30 0.34 18.65 3.58
N ALA A 31 1.48 18.67 2.88
CA ALA A 31 1.67 19.36 1.60
C ALA A 31 1.21 20.84 1.58
N GLY A 32 1.30 21.55 2.70
CA GLY A 32 0.89 22.95 2.85
C GLY A 32 -0.56 23.15 3.26
N ASP A 33 -1.39 22.10 3.25
CA ASP A 33 -2.77 22.13 3.71
C ASP A 33 -2.89 21.69 5.17
N THR A 34 -3.88 22.24 5.86
CA THR A 34 -4.22 21.88 7.25
C THR A 34 -5.52 21.10 7.29
N TYR A 35 -5.45 19.85 7.72
CA TYR A 35 -6.58 18.95 7.88
C TYR A 35 -6.93 18.82 9.36
N THR A 36 -8.07 19.37 9.74
CA THR A 36 -8.61 19.25 11.11
C THR A 36 -9.80 18.31 11.11
N GLY A 37 -9.91 17.45 12.12
CA GLY A 37 -11.05 16.56 12.26
C GLY A 37 -11.12 15.91 13.63
N GLU A 38 -12.23 15.23 13.86
CA GLU A 38 -12.43 14.37 15.03
C GLU A 38 -12.72 12.96 14.53
N ASN A 39 -11.86 12.00 14.88
CA ASN A 39 -12.07 10.59 14.63
C ASN A 39 -13.00 10.02 15.71
N LEU A 40 -13.96 9.20 15.28
CA LEU A 40 -14.78 8.37 16.17
C LEU A 40 -14.32 6.93 16.03
N TYR A 41 -14.13 6.23 17.14
CA TYR A 41 -13.84 4.81 17.12
C TYR A 41 -14.56 4.09 18.26
N GLY A 42 -14.72 2.78 18.14
CA GLY A 42 -15.36 1.95 19.15
C GLY A 42 -14.66 0.61 19.30
N ILE A 43 -14.60 0.09 20.52
CA ILE A 43 -13.94 -1.18 20.83
C ILE A 43 -14.99 -2.19 21.27
N LEU A 44 -15.09 -3.27 20.50
CA LEU A 44 -15.82 -4.48 20.85
C LEU A 44 -14.85 -5.49 21.47
N GLN A 45 -14.95 -5.65 22.77
CA GLN A 45 -14.15 -6.64 23.51
C GLN A 45 -14.59 -8.06 23.14
N ALA A 46 -13.61 -8.92 22.86
CA ALA A 46 -13.83 -10.32 22.55
C ALA A 46 -14.36 -11.06 23.79
N PRO A 47 -15.43 -11.88 23.66
CA PRO A 47 -15.95 -12.65 24.79
C PRO A 47 -15.05 -13.83 25.18
N ARG A 48 -14.16 -14.30 24.30
CA ARG A 48 -13.24 -15.42 24.56
C ARG A 48 -11.76 -15.02 24.55
N GLY A 49 -11.46 -13.74 24.30
CA GLY A 49 -10.10 -13.24 24.17
C GLY A 49 -9.65 -12.50 25.42
N ASP A 50 -8.34 -12.47 25.64
CA ASP A 50 -7.71 -11.75 26.75
C ASP A 50 -7.45 -10.27 26.43
N ALA A 51 -8.11 -9.73 25.39
CA ALA A 51 -7.92 -8.36 24.88
C ALA A 51 -6.46 -8.00 24.53
N THR A 52 -5.62 -9.00 24.24
CA THR A 52 -4.20 -8.84 23.89
C THR A 52 -3.97 -8.51 22.42
N GLU A 53 -4.94 -8.82 21.56
CA GLU A 53 -4.87 -8.63 20.11
C GLU A 53 -6.17 -8.03 19.59
N ALA A 54 -6.05 -7.16 18.57
CA ALA A 54 -7.17 -6.47 17.98
C ALA A 54 -7.15 -6.48 16.44
N ILE A 55 -8.33 -6.55 15.84
CA ILE A 55 -8.56 -6.40 14.40
C ILE A 55 -9.32 -5.09 14.18
N VAL A 56 -8.89 -4.29 13.20
CA VAL A 56 -9.50 -2.98 12.92
C VAL A 56 -10.41 -3.06 11.70
N LEU A 57 -11.64 -2.59 11.83
CA LEU A 57 -12.57 -2.31 10.75
C LEU A 57 -12.62 -0.80 10.51
N VAL A 58 -12.14 -0.35 9.36
CA VAL A 58 -12.12 1.08 9.02
C VAL A 58 -13.25 1.39 8.04
N ALA A 59 -14.05 2.41 8.34
CA ALA A 59 -15.06 2.93 7.43
C ALA A 59 -15.01 4.46 7.44
N ALA A 60 -14.23 5.04 6.54
CA ALA A 60 -14.11 6.49 6.42
C ALA A 60 -15.39 7.11 5.89
N TRP A 61 -15.77 8.30 6.40
CA TRP A 61 -16.93 9.04 5.89
C TRP A 61 -16.72 9.55 4.47
N GLN A 62 -15.52 10.07 4.20
CA GLN A 62 -15.06 10.43 2.86
C GLN A 62 -14.04 9.40 2.37
N ASN A 63 -14.31 8.89 1.17
CA ASN A 63 -13.39 8.00 0.47
C ASN A 63 -12.13 8.73 -0.03
N ILE A 64 -11.17 7.97 -0.54
CA ILE A 64 -9.99 8.35 -1.33
C ILE A 64 -10.35 9.38 -2.41
N ASP A 65 -11.47 9.20 -3.11
CA ASP A 65 -11.94 10.10 -4.17
C ASP A 65 -12.75 11.31 -3.64
N GLY A 66 -12.86 11.47 -2.32
CA GLY A 66 -13.66 12.53 -1.69
C GLY A 66 -15.18 12.29 -1.73
N LEU A 67 -15.62 11.14 -2.22
CA LEU A 67 -17.03 10.74 -2.24
C LEU A 67 -17.52 10.33 -0.84
N LEU A 68 -18.82 10.50 -0.59
CA LEU A 68 -19.44 10.10 0.68
C LEU A 68 -19.68 8.59 0.72
N ASN A 69 -18.98 7.90 1.62
CA ASN A 69 -19.06 6.46 1.82
C ASN A 69 -20.19 6.09 2.82
N ARG A 70 -21.44 6.41 2.45
CA ARG A 70 -22.59 6.19 3.33
C ARG A 70 -22.83 4.71 3.58
N ASN A 71 -22.72 3.88 2.54
CA ASN A 71 -23.00 2.45 2.65
C ASN A 71 -21.88 1.71 3.36
N GLY A 72 -20.61 2.10 3.18
CA GLY A 72 -19.51 1.53 3.95
C GLY A 72 -19.67 1.79 5.45
N VAL A 73 -20.04 3.00 5.86
CA VAL A 73 -20.28 3.32 7.28
C VAL A 73 -21.52 2.60 7.81
N ALA A 74 -22.63 2.57 7.05
CA ALA A 74 -23.83 1.82 7.45
C ALA A 74 -23.54 0.31 7.57
N LEU A 75 -22.77 -0.26 6.64
CA LEU A 75 -22.35 -1.66 6.66
C LEU A 75 -21.44 -1.94 7.86
N ALA A 76 -20.49 -1.06 8.17
CA ALA A 76 -19.63 -1.21 9.33
C ALA A 76 -20.44 -1.20 10.64
N LEU A 77 -21.39 -0.27 10.79
CA LEU A 77 -22.27 -0.22 11.98
C LEU A 77 -23.14 -1.47 12.14
N THR A 78 -23.71 -1.96 11.02
CA THR A 78 -24.54 -3.16 11.03
C THR A 78 -23.72 -4.43 11.32
N LEU A 79 -22.50 -4.53 10.77
CA LEU A 79 -21.55 -5.58 11.10
C LEU A 79 -21.15 -5.55 12.58
N MET A 80 -20.89 -4.37 13.15
CA MET A 80 -20.58 -4.28 14.59
C MET A 80 -21.74 -4.75 15.46
N ARG A 81 -22.99 -4.42 15.10
CA ARG A 81 -24.18 -4.95 15.78
C ARG A 81 -24.29 -6.46 15.63
N TYR A 82 -23.93 -7.01 14.47
CA TYR A 82 -23.93 -8.45 14.21
C TYR A 82 -22.83 -9.15 15.03
N PHE A 83 -21.60 -8.65 15.01
CA PHE A 83 -20.45 -9.20 15.74
C PHE A 83 -20.67 -9.22 17.25
N LYS A 84 -21.32 -8.19 17.81
CA LYS A 84 -21.67 -8.14 19.24
C LYS A 84 -22.54 -9.32 19.71
N ARG A 85 -23.39 -9.86 18.83
CA ARG A 85 -24.28 -10.99 19.15
C ARG A 85 -23.56 -12.33 19.15
N TRP A 86 -22.34 -12.39 18.62
CA TRP A 86 -21.61 -13.63 18.45
C TRP A 86 -20.55 -13.83 19.51
N SER A 87 -20.52 -15.03 20.10
CA SER A 87 -19.64 -15.36 21.23
C SER A 87 -18.34 -16.06 20.81
N LEU A 88 -17.98 -16.03 19.53
CA LEU A 88 -16.86 -16.80 18.96
C LEU A 88 -15.57 -15.98 18.77
N TRP A 89 -15.63 -14.66 19.01
CA TRP A 89 -14.46 -13.80 18.85
C TRP A 89 -13.43 -14.05 19.94
N SER A 90 -12.19 -14.21 19.51
CA SER A 90 -10.98 -14.39 20.33
C SER A 90 -10.08 -13.15 20.29
N LYS A 91 -10.31 -12.24 19.33
CA LYS A 91 -9.61 -10.95 19.20
C LYS A 91 -10.59 -9.79 19.32
N ASP A 92 -10.15 -8.70 19.94
CA ASP A 92 -10.95 -7.49 20.03
C ASP A 92 -11.19 -6.92 18.63
N ILE A 93 -12.36 -6.33 18.41
CA ILE A 93 -12.70 -5.70 17.13
C ILE A 93 -12.85 -4.20 17.36
N ILE A 94 -12.01 -3.42 16.68
CA ILE A 94 -12.06 -1.96 16.72
C ILE A 94 -12.76 -1.48 15.47
N ILE A 95 -13.85 -0.73 15.60
CA ILE A 95 -14.41 0.04 14.48
C ILE A 95 -13.81 1.45 14.50
N LEU A 96 -13.25 1.89 13.38
CA LEU A 96 -12.69 3.23 13.20
C LEU A 96 -13.48 3.95 12.10
N ILE A 97 -14.06 5.10 12.45
CA ILE A 97 -14.85 5.95 11.55
C ILE A 97 -14.18 7.33 11.49
N PRO A 98 -13.17 7.49 10.61
CA PRO A 98 -12.50 8.77 10.41
C PRO A 98 -13.31 9.65 9.42
N PRO A 99 -13.23 10.99 9.52
CA PRO A 99 -13.91 11.88 8.58
C PRO A 99 -13.29 11.80 7.18
N ASN A 100 -11.96 11.63 7.10
CA ASN A 100 -11.21 11.44 5.87
C ASN A 100 -10.42 10.14 5.94
N SER A 101 -10.45 9.37 4.86
CA SER A 101 -9.77 8.09 4.72
C SER A 101 -8.26 8.12 4.97
N ARG A 102 -7.54 9.19 4.58
CA ARG A 102 -6.07 9.23 4.75
C ARG A 102 -5.64 9.85 6.07
N THR A 103 -5.90 11.14 6.24
CA THR A 103 -5.35 11.92 7.37
C THR A 103 -5.94 11.53 8.72
N GLY A 104 -7.25 11.23 8.77
CA GLY A 104 -7.91 10.79 10.00
C GLY A 104 -7.39 9.42 10.45
N THR A 105 -7.27 8.47 9.52
CA THR A 105 -6.71 7.16 9.81
C THR A 105 -5.26 7.24 10.28
N GLN A 106 -4.41 8.02 9.59
CA GLN A 106 -3.02 8.23 10.00
C GLN A 106 -2.92 8.77 11.43
N ALA A 107 -3.64 9.84 11.75
CA ALA A 107 -3.63 10.43 13.09
C ALA A 107 -4.09 9.47 14.19
N TRP A 108 -5.02 8.56 13.86
CA TRP A 108 -5.46 7.54 14.81
C TRP A 108 -4.41 6.46 15.02
N VAL A 109 -3.80 5.95 13.93
CA VAL A 109 -2.78 4.90 14.01
C VAL A 109 -1.51 5.40 14.71
N ASP A 110 -1.09 6.63 14.43
CA ASP A 110 0.05 7.27 15.09
C ASP A 110 -0.19 7.38 16.61
N ALA A 111 -1.41 7.77 17.01
CA ALA A 111 -1.77 7.86 18.41
C ALA A 111 -1.98 6.52 19.10
N TYR A 112 -2.32 5.47 18.35
CA TYR A 112 -2.39 4.12 18.87
C TYR A 112 -1.01 3.63 19.34
N HIS A 113 0.02 3.89 18.52
CA HIS A 113 1.41 3.51 18.78
C HIS A 113 2.22 4.54 19.58
N ASP A 114 1.57 5.57 20.14
CA ASP A 114 2.23 6.67 20.88
C ASP A 114 3.33 7.39 20.08
N ALA A 115 3.22 7.39 18.75
CA ALA A 115 4.14 8.02 17.81
C ALA A 115 3.69 9.42 17.36
N HIS A 116 2.69 10.00 18.04
CA HIS A 116 2.07 11.26 17.68
C HIS A 116 2.62 12.46 18.45
N ASP A 117 2.52 13.64 17.86
CA ASP A 117 2.78 14.92 18.54
C ASP A 117 1.54 15.32 19.36
N ASN A 118 1.64 15.26 20.69
CA ASN A 118 0.57 15.60 21.64
C ASN A 118 0.00 17.02 21.45
N GLN A 119 0.74 17.93 20.81
CA GLN A 119 0.24 19.28 20.54
C GLN A 119 -0.76 19.33 19.38
N LYS A 120 -0.65 18.39 18.44
CA LYS A 120 -1.41 18.37 17.18
C LYS A 120 -2.47 17.29 17.15
N VAL A 121 -2.20 16.17 17.79
CA VAL A 121 -3.06 14.99 17.82
C VAL A 121 -3.33 14.62 19.27
N ALA A 122 -4.61 14.45 19.63
CA ALA A 122 -4.95 14.01 20.97
C ALA A 122 -4.60 12.52 21.17
N SER A 123 -4.15 12.17 22.38
CA SER A 123 -3.98 10.77 22.78
C SER A 123 -5.31 10.03 22.84
N LEU A 124 -5.28 8.72 22.62
CA LEU A 124 -6.47 7.89 22.63
C LEU A 124 -6.94 7.59 24.06
N PRO A 125 -8.20 7.89 24.44
CA PRO A 125 -8.72 7.60 25.77
C PRO A 125 -8.91 6.11 26.03
N LEU A 126 -9.09 5.33 24.95
CA LEU A 126 -9.28 3.89 24.99
C LEU A 126 -8.28 3.23 24.03
N LYS A 127 -7.53 2.24 24.52
CA LYS A 127 -6.69 1.36 23.71
C LYS A 127 -7.11 -0.09 23.93
N SER A 128 -6.88 -0.95 22.93
CA SER A 128 -7.03 -2.40 23.03
C SER A 128 -5.65 -3.03 22.87
N GLY A 129 -5.59 -4.33 22.59
CA GLY A 129 -4.37 -5.09 22.36
C GLY A 129 -3.57 -4.67 21.12
N ALA A 130 -2.54 -5.44 20.81
CA ALA A 130 -1.73 -5.21 19.61
C ALA A 130 -2.58 -5.32 18.35
N LEU A 131 -2.43 -4.34 17.43
CA LEU A 131 -3.13 -4.36 16.15
C LEU A 131 -2.53 -5.46 15.27
N GLN A 132 -3.37 -6.39 14.84
CA GLN A 132 -2.97 -7.50 13.99
C GLN A 132 -3.16 -7.15 12.51
N VAL A 133 -4.40 -6.82 12.15
CA VAL A 133 -4.82 -6.55 10.77
C VAL A 133 -5.86 -5.45 10.74
N ALA A 134 -5.84 -4.64 9.68
CA ALA A 134 -6.89 -3.65 9.41
C ALA A 134 -7.57 -3.90 8.05
N VAL A 135 -8.89 -3.95 8.05
CA VAL A 135 -9.70 -4.05 6.83
C VAL A 135 -10.53 -2.79 6.71
N ALA A 136 -10.35 -2.05 5.61
CA ALA A 136 -11.12 -0.85 5.33
C ALA A 136 -12.22 -1.14 4.30
N ILE A 137 -13.43 -0.63 4.58
CA ILE A 137 -14.58 -0.69 3.68
C ILE A 137 -14.72 0.66 3.00
N ASP A 138 -14.66 0.64 1.68
CA ASP A 138 -14.99 1.80 0.87
C ASP A 138 -16.10 1.41 -0.11
N TYR A 139 -17.33 1.82 0.21
CA TYR A 139 -18.52 1.52 -0.56
C TYR A 139 -19.38 2.78 -0.73
N PRO A 140 -19.05 3.63 -1.72
CA PRO A 140 -19.75 4.89 -1.95
C PRO A 140 -21.05 4.76 -2.76
N SER A 141 -21.19 3.74 -3.60
CA SER A 141 -22.36 3.53 -4.47
C SER A 141 -23.49 2.79 -3.74
N CYS A 142 -24.75 3.07 -4.11
CA CYS A 142 -25.95 2.35 -3.64
C CYS A 142 -26.49 1.36 -4.69
N GLN A 143 -25.61 0.87 -5.56
CA GLN A 143 -25.98 0.00 -6.67
C GLN A 143 -25.35 -1.36 -6.48
N SER A 144 -26.03 -2.39 -6.98
CA SER A 144 -25.52 -3.74 -6.99
C SER A 144 -24.25 -3.82 -7.84
N PHE A 145 -23.29 -4.61 -7.38
CA PHE A 145 -21.96 -4.69 -7.97
C PHE A 145 -21.66 -6.09 -8.53
N ASP A 146 -20.62 -6.20 -9.37
CA ASP A 146 -20.19 -7.48 -9.96
C ASP A 146 -19.06 -8.13 -9.14
N GLY A 147 -18.16 -7.31 -8.61
CA GLY A 147 -16.99 -7.78 -7.89
C GLY A 147 -16.40 -6.81 -6.88
N ILE A 148 -15.37 -7.27 -6.17
CA ILE A 148 -14.63 -6.52 -5.17
C ILE A 148 -13.21 -6.25 -5.68
N HIS A 149 -12.82 -4.99 -5.71
CA HIS A 149 -11.47 -4.53 -5.98
C HIS A 149 -10.73 -4.38 -4.66
N ILE A 150 -9.63 -5.12 -4.53
CA ILE A 150 -8.75 -5.07 -3.37
C ILE A 150 -7.65 -4.06 -3.65
N ILE A 151 -7.55 -3.04 -2.80
CA ILE A 151 -6.48 -2.04 -2.81
C ILE A 151 -5.56 -2.34 -1.63
N TYR A 152 -4.27 -2.46 -1.92
CA TYR A 152 -3.23 -2.89 -0.98
C TYR A 152 -1.93 -2.08 -1.14
N ASP A 153 -1.98 -0.98 -1.90
CA ASP A 153 -0.83 -0.14 -2.21
C ASP A 153 -0.37 0.62 -0.94
N GLY A 154 0.76 0.24 -0.35
CA GLY A 154 1.34 0.90 0.81
C GLY A 154 2.27 2.07 0.48
N ILE A 155 2.59 2.87 1.49
CA ILE A 155 3.57 3.95 1.35
C ILE A 155 4.97 3.39 1.05
N ASN A 156 5.77 4.10 0.26
CA ASN A 156 7.13 3.69 -0.11
C ASN A 156 7.22 2.29 -0.75
N GLY A 157 6.14 1.84 -1.38
CA GLY A 157 6.09 0.54 -2.04
C GLY A 157 6.06 -0.65 -1.09
N GLN A 158 5.74 -0.44 0.19
CA GLN A 158 5.46 -1.52 1.12
C GLN A 158 4.15 -2.21 0.73
N LEU A 159 4.09 -3.53 0.92
CA LEU A 159 2.93 -4.34 0.62
C LEU A 159 2.49 -5.10 1.87
N PRO A 160 1.18 -5.26 2.10
CA PRO A 160 0.70 -6.14 3.14
C PRO A 160 1.02 -7.59 2.77
N ASN A 161 1.04 -8.41 3.79
CA ASN A 161 1.21 -9.84 3.67
C ASN A 161 0.22 -10.46 2.64
N LEU A 162 0.74 -11.30 1.74
CA LEU A 162 -0.02 -11.89 0.65
C LEU A 162 -1.11 -12.86 1.14
N ASP A 163 -0.95 -13.48 2.30
CA ASP A 163 -1.95 -14.40 2.87
C ASP A 163 -3.24 -13.67 3.24
N LEU A 164 -3.16 -12.39 3.64
CA LEU A 164 -4.34 -11.56 3.84
C LEU A 164 -5.13 -11.40 2.54
N ILE A 165 -4.43 -11.07 1.45
CA ILE A 165 -5.05 -10.91 0.13
C ILE A 165 -5.62 -12.24 -0.35
N ASN A 166 -4.86 -13.33 -0.28
CA ASN A 166 -5.30 -14.66 -0.70
C ASN A 166 -6.54 -15.12 0.09
N SER A 167 -6.55 -14.87 1.41
CA SER A 167 -7.69 -15.21 2.26
C SER A 167 -8.96 -14.46 1.83
N ILE A 168 -8.84 -13.16 1.52
CA ILE A 168 -9.95 -12.35 1.02
C ILE A 168 -10.40 -12.81 -0.37
N VAL A 169 -9.46 -13.10 -1.27
CA VAL A 169 -9.77 -13.63 -2.61
C VAL A 169 -10.50 -14.97 -2.51
N ASN A 170 -10.10 -15.84 -1.59
CA ASN A 170 -10.74 -17.13 -1.37
C ASN A 170 -12.13 -16.99 -0.72
N VAL A 171 -12.32 -16.08 0.23
CA VAL A 171 -13.64 -15.80 0.83
C VAL A 171 -14.58 -15.20 -0.20
N ALA A 172 -14.15 -14.16 -0.93
CA ALA A 172 -14.98 -13.48 -1.93
C ALA A 172 -15.28 -14.38 -3.14
N GLY A 173 -14.25 -15.04 -3.69
CA GLY A 173 -14.40 -15.88 -4.88
C GLY A 173 -14.98 -17.26 -4.58
N GLY A 174 -14.46 -17.94 -3.55
CA GLY A 174 -14.82 -19.32 -3.22
C GLY A 174 -16.18 -19.45 -2.53
N GLN A 175 -16.46 -18.61 -1.52
CA GLN A 175 -17.70 -18.73 -0.74
C GLN A 175 -18.86 -17.92 -1.33
N MET A 176 -18.58 -16.74 -1.90
CA MET A 176 -19.62 -15.83 -2.39
C MET A 176 -19.74 -15.80 -3.92
N GLY A 177 -18.83 -16.46 -4.65
CA GLY A 177 -18.85 -16.48 -6.11
C GLY A 177 -18.57 -15.11 -6.75
N MET A 178 -17.99 -14.16 -6.01
CA MET A 178 -17.74 -12.80 -6.48
C MET A 178 -16.43 -12.71 -7.25
N ARG A 179 -16.42 -11.84 -8.26
CA ARG A 179 -15.18 -11.53 -8.99
C ARG A 179 -14.30 -10.65 -8.10
N THR A 180 -13.02 -10.94 -8.08
CA THR A 180 -12.03 -10.12 -7.37
C THR A 180 -11.10 -9.47 -8.38
N ALA A 181 -10.99 -8.15 -8.30
CA ALA A 181 -10.05 -7.38 -9.09
C ALA A 181 -8.88 -6.94 -8.21
N ILE A 182 -7.72 -6.83 -8.83
CA ILE A 182 -6.47 -6.41 -8.22
C ILE A 182 -5.86 -5.34 -9.13
N GLN A 183 -5.23 -4.30 -8.55
CA GLN A 183 -4.56 -3.21 -9.29
C GLN A 183 -5.44 -2.45 -10.33
N GLY A 184 -6.77 -2.40 -10.14
CA GLY A 184 -7.68 -1.70 -11.06
C GLY A 184 -7.88 -2.42 -12.41
N MET A 185 -7.51 -3.70 -12.48
CA MET A 185 -7.80 -4.55 -13.63
C MET A 185 -9.18 -5.21 -13.43
N HIS A 186 -10.23 -4.48 -13.84
CA HIS A 186 -11.62 -4.94 -13.68
C HIS A 186 -12.02 -6.02 -14.70
N SER A 187 -11.37 -6.05 -15.86
CA SER A 187 -11.47 -7.11 -16.87
C SER A 187 -10.09 -7.70 -17.11
N HIS A 188 -9.93 -9.00 -16.89
CA HIS A 188 -8.65 -9.70 -17.04
C HIS A 188 -8.92 -11.08 -17.66
N ASP A 189 -8.62 -11.23 -18.95
CA ASP A 189 -8.93 -12.46 -19.71
C ASP A 189 -7.82 -13.53 -19.60
N ASP A 190 -6.99 -13.41 -18.56
CA ASP A 190 -5.82 -14.25 -18.30
C ASP A 190 -4.80 -14.32 -19.45
N SER A 191 -4.85 -13.33 -20.34
CA SER A 191 -3.93 -13.20 -21.47
C SER A 191 -2.53 -12.77 -21.00
N TYR A 192 -1.49 -13.16 -21.74
CA TYR A 192 -0.11 -12.75 -21.42
C TYR A 192 0.05 -11.23 -21.38
N ARG A 193 -0.63 -10.51 -22.27
CA ARG A 193 -0.61 -9.03 -22.32
C ARG A 193 -1.21 -8.42 -21.06
N ASP A 194 -2.32 -8.96 -20.57
CA ASP A 194 -2.97 -8.46 -19.36
C ASP A 194 -2.14 -8.74 -18.13
N ARG A 195 -1.53 -9.93 -18.04
CA ARG A 195 -0.59 -10.26 -16.95
C ARG A 195 0.60 -9.30 -16.92
N LEU A 196 1.22 -9.06 -18.08
CA LEU A 196 2.36 -8.14 -18.17
C LEU A 196 1.95 -6.70 -17.81
N LYS A 197 0.79 -6.25 -18.30
CA LYS A 197 0.24 -4.93 -17.99
C LYS A 197 -0.07 -4.78 -16.49
N THR A 198 -0.56 -5.85 -15.85
CA THR A 198 -0.80 -5.91 -14.42
C THR A 198 0.53 -5.77 -13.67
N ILE A 199 1.52 -6.64 -13.95
CA ILE A 199 2.85 -6.56 -13.33
C ILE A 199 3.47 -5.17 -13.48
N PHE A 200 3.43 -4.59 -14.70
CA PHE A 200 4.01 -3.27 -14.97
C PHE A 200 3.30 -2.14 -14.20
N ARG A 201 1.97 -2.18 -14.12
CA ARG A 201 1.19 -1.23 -13.32
C ARG A 201 1.48 -1.37 -11.83
N GLY A 202 1.56 -2.61 -11.33
CA GLY A 202 1.97 -2.91 -9.96
C GLY A 202 3.34 -2.31 -9.64
N MET A 203 4.35 -2.58 -10.47
CA MET A 203 5.70 -2.03 -10.31
C MET A 203 5.72 -0.51 -10.35
N LEU A 204 4.98 0.12 -11.27
CA LEU A 204 4.89 1.58 -11.33
C LEU A 204 4.26 2.16 -10.07
N LYS A 205 3.13 1.62 -9.61
CA LYS A 205 2.46 2.09 -8.40
C LYS A 205 3.33 1.90 -7.16
N GLN A 206 3.94 0.73 -7.03
CA GLN A 206 4.86 0.41 -5.95
C GLN A 206 6.09 1.32 -5.98
N GLY A 207 6.66 1.55 -7.16
CA GLY A 207 7.83 2.42 -7.37
C GLY A 207 7.54 3.91 -7.12
N LEU A 208 6.32 4.37 -7.41
CA LEU A 208 5.89 5.72 -7.05
C LEU A 208 5.68 5.87 -5.53
N GLY A 209 5.46 4.76 -4.80
CA GLY A 209 5.36 4.74 -3.35
C GLY A 209 4.16 5.51 -2.78
N ILE A 210 3.15 5.80 -3.60
CA ILE A 210 1.98 6.59 -3.19
C ILE A 210 0.98 5.67 -2.49
N GLY A 211 0.81 5.85 -1.17
CA GLY A 211 -0.26 5.21 -0.41
C GLY A 211 -1.62 5.78 -0.80
N THR A 212 -2.49 4.94 -1.39
CA THR A 212 -3.73 5.43 -2.01
C THR A 212 -4.91 5.46 -1.03
N GLY A 213 -4.95 4.57 -0.03
CA GLY A 213 -6.12 4.38 0.85
C GLY A 213 -5.84 4.39 2.36
N PRO A 214 -6.89 4.21 3.18
CA PRO A 214 -6.79 4.20 4.64
C PRO A 214 -5.88 3.07 5.16
N HIS A 215 -5.79 1.96 4.43
CA HIS A 215 -4.88 0.85 4.74
C HIS A 215 -3.40 1.27 4.76
N SER A 216 -3.01 2.25 3.95
CA SER A 216 -1.61 2.66 3.82
C SER A 216 -1.02 3.23 5.11
N SER A 217 -1.85 3.75 6.03
CA SER A 217 -1.45 4.27 7.33
C SER A 217 -1.05 3.19 8.34
N PHE A 218 -1.49 1.95 8.15
CA PHE A 218 -1.23 0.82 9.06
C PHE A 218 0.07 0.08 8.74
N ILE A 219 0.40 0.00 7.45
CA ILE A 219 1.54 -0.76 6.92
C ILE A 219 2.89 -0.34 7.56
N PRO A 220 3.19 0.96 7.80
CA PRO A 220 4.45 1.38 8.44
C PRO A 220 4.65 0.86 9.86
N TYR A 221 3.55 0.54 10.55
CA TYR A 221 3.57 -0.01 11.90
C TYR A 221 3.55 -1.55 11.89
N HIS A 222 3.86 -2.18 10.76
CA HIS A 222 3.79 -3.63 10.56
C HIS A 222 2.40 -4.22 10.83
N VAL A 223 1.35 -3.43 10.65
CA VAL A 223 -0.04 -3.87 10.70
C VAL A 223 -0.51 -4.09 9.27
N ASP A 224 -0.77 -5.35 8.91
CA ASP A 224 -1.23 -5.69 7.57
C ASP A 224 -2.61 -5.11 7.31
N ALA A 225 -2.77 -4.40 6.19
CA ALA A 225 -4.02 -3.72 5.90
C ALA A 225 -4.40 -3.69 4.43
N VAL A 226 -5.70 -3.71 4.18
CA VAL A 226 -6.28 -3.67 2.82
C VAL A 226 -7.58 -2.87 2.79
N THR A 227 -7.91 -2.29 1.64
CA THR A 227 -9.19 -1.62 1.40
C THR A 227 -10.00 -2.38 0.36
N LEU A 228 -11.27 -2.64 0.66
CA LEU A 228 -12.20 -3.33 -0.22
C LEU A 228 -13.14 -2.31 -0.85
N VAL A 229 -13.16 -2.28 -2.19
CA VAL A 229 -14.00 -1.38 -2.98
C VAL A 229 -14.87 -2.21 -3.93
N PRO A 230 -16.20 -2.15 -3.89
CA PRO A 230 -17.03 -2.82 -4.87
C PRO A 230 -16.92 -2.11 -6.23
N TYR A 231 -16.97 -2.88 -7.32
CA TYR A 231 -16.91 -2.35 -8.69
C TYR A 231 -17.84 -3.10 -9.65
N GLY A 232 -18.15 -2.43 -10.76
CA GLY A 232 -19.01 -2.94 -11.82
C GLY A 232 -20.49 -2.87 -11.44
N GLU A 233 -21.35 -3.09 -12.43
CA GLU A 233 -22.78 -3.30 -12.22
C GLU A 233 -23.03 -4.82 -12.27
N GLY A 234 -23.65 -5.36 -11.22
CA GLY A 234 -23.89 -6.79 -11.12
C GLY A 234 -25.09 -7.11 -10.26
N TRP A 235 -25.14 -8.34 -9.75
CA TRP A 235 -26.25 -8.87 -8.95
C TRP A 235 -25.91 -8.97 -7.46
N GLN A 236 -24.72 -8.51 -7.05
CA GLN A 236 -24.27 -8.60 -5.67
C GLN A 236 -24.72 -7.35 -4.91
N ASP A 237 -25.26 -7.59 -3.71
CA ASP A 237 -25.82 -6.54 -2.85
C ASP A 237 -24.90 -6.25 -1.64
N GLU A 238 -25.30 -5.27 -0.81
CA GLU A 238 -24.65 -4.94 0.47
C GLU A 238 -24.44 -6.19 1.36
N MET A 239 -25.40 -7.12 1.32
CA MET A 239 -25.34 -8.38 2.05
C MET A 239 -24.13 -9.23 1.61
N ALA A 240 -23.81 -9.26 0.32
CA ALA A 240 -22.68 -10.01 -0.21
C ALA A 240 -21.35 -9.40 0.28
N MET A 241 -21.24 -8.07 0.26
CA MET A 241 -20.09 -7.35 0.85
C MET A 241 -19.96 -7.65 2.35
N GLY A 242 -21.07 -7.58 3.09
CA GLY A 242 -21.10 -7.89 4.53
C GLY A 242 -20.63 -9.30 4.84
N ARG A 243 -21.05 -10.30 4.04
CA ARG A 243 -20.61 -11.68 4.19
C ARG A 243 -19.11 -11.88 3.88
N VAL A 244 -18.56 -11.14 2.91
CA VAL A 244 -17.11 -11.18 2.68
C VAL A 244 -16.35 -10.62 3.86
N ILE A 245 -16.75 -9.46 4.36
CA ILE A 245 -16.08 -8.85 5.51
C ILE A 245 -16.22 -9.75 6.74
N GLU A 246 -17.41 -10.31 7.00
CA GLU A 246 -17.61 -11.31 8.06
C GLU A 246 -16.67 -12.51 7.89
N GLY A 247 -16.64 -13.12 6.70
CA GLY A 247 -15.78 -14.25 6.40
C GLY A 247 -14.29 -13.94 6.59
N THR A 248 -13.85 -12.74 6.16
CA THR A 248 -12.49 -12.26 6.40
C THR A 248 -12.21 -12.11 7.90
N PHE A 249 -13.09 -11.46 8.67
CA PHE A 249 -12.92 -11.31 10.12
C PHE A 249 -12.89 -12.67 10.83
N ARG A 250 -13.71 -13.64 10.41
CA ARG A 250 -13.66 -15.01 10.94
C ARG A 250 -12.35 -15.71 10.63
N SER A 251 -11.83 -15.54 9.41
CA SER A 251 -10.52 -16.08 9.01
C SER A 251 -9.40 -15.47 9.87
N LEU A 252 -9.40 -14.14 10.03
CA LEU A 252 -8.42 -13.42 10.84
C LEU A 252 -8.51 -13.74 12.33
N ASN A 253 -9.72 -13.94 12.85
CA ASN A 253 -9.94 -14.28 14.26
C ASN A 253 -9.27 -15.62 14.62
N ASN A 254 -9.27 -16.59 13.69
CA ASN A 254 -8.73 -17.93 13.92
C ASN A 254 -7.20 -18.03 13.79
N LEU A 255 -6.51 -16.96 13.37
CA LEU A 255 -5.05 -16.96 13.31
C LEU A 255 -4.48 -16.96 14.73
N LEU A 256 -3.61 -17.92 15.06
CA LEU A 256 -2.95 -17.97 16.38
C LEU A 256 -1.61 -17.23 16.40
N GLU A 257 -1.01 -17.03 15.24
CA GLU A 257 0.24 -16.33 15.06
C GLU A 257 0.02 -15.14 14.12
N HIS A 258 0.81 -14.08 14.28
CA HIS A 258 0.96 -13.04 13.27
C HIS A 258 1.30 -13.68 11.92
N LEU A 259 0.95 -13.02 10.81
CA LEU A 259 1.18 -13.55 9.47
C LEU A 259 2.70 -13.62 9.18
N HIS A 260 3.33 -14.76 9.48
CA HIS A 260 4.79 -14.89 9.57
C HIS A 260 5.48 -15.63 8.42
N GLN A 261 4.76 -16.04 7.37
CA GLN A 261 5.37 -16.88 6.32
C GLN A 261 5.07 -16.45 4.88
N SER A 262 4.42 -15.31 4.69
CA SER A 262 4.05 -14.83 3.37
C SER A 262 5.04 -13.79 2.87
N PHE A 263 5.31 -13.80 1.57
CA PHE A 263 6.26 -12.87 0.95
C PHE A 263 5.81 -11.41 1.12
N PHE A 264 6.71 -10.55 1.59
CA PHE A 264 6.49 -9.09 1.68
C PHE A 264 6.77 -8.36 0.35
N PHE A 265 7.48 -9.01 -0.57
CA PHE A 265 7.72 -8.51 -1.93
C PHE A 265 7.23 -9.51 -2.95
N TYR A 266 6.11 -9.18 -3.60
CA TYR A 266 5.50 -9.98 -4.65
C TYR A 266 4.98 -9.09 -5.77
N LEU A 267 4.93 -9.65 -6.97
CA LEU A 267 4.26 -9.06 -8.10
C LEU A 267 3.02 -9.91 -8.41
N LEU A 268 1.84 -9.32 -8.26
CA LEU A 268 0.59 -9.99 -8.65
C LEU A 268 0.48 -9.97 -10.17
N MET A 269 0.34 -11.14 -10.78
CA MET A 269 0.03 -11.29 -12.20
C MET A 269 -1.47 -11.42 -12.43
N GLN A 270 -2.16 -12.03 -11.47
CA GLN A 270 -3.58 -12.33 -11.48
C GLN A 270 -4.04 -12.56 -10.02
N ARG A 271 -5.35 -12.55 -9.77
CA ARG A 271 -5.99 -12.89 -8.47
C ARG A 271 -5.40 -14.12 -7.76
N ASP A 272 -5.05 -15.16 -8.51
CA ASP A 272 -4.57 -16.44 -7.95
C ASP A 272 -3.12 -16.79 -8.37
N ARG A 273 -2.41 -15.86 -9.03
CA ARG A 273 -1.03 -16.07 -9.48
C ARG A 273 -0.15 -14.88 -9.12
N PHE A 274 0.90 -15.18 -8.34
CA PHE A 274 1.91 -14.20 -7.96
C PHE A 274 3.30 -14.67 -8.38
N VAL A 275 4.20 -13.70 -8.52
CA VAL A 275 5.63 -13.91 -8.75
C VAL A 275 6.35 -13.42 -7.51
N SER A 276 7.07 -14.32 -6.85
CA SER A 276 7.85 -13.99 -5.66
C SER A 276 9.16 -13.29 -6.02
N ILE A 277 9.68 -12.50 -5.08
CA ILE A 277 11.00 -11.82 -5.17
C ILE A 277 12.11 -12.72 -5.72
N GLY A 278 12.17 -13.99 -5.28
CA GLY A 278 13.23 -14.91 -5.66
C GLY A 278 13.29 -15.26 -7.17
N THR A 279 12.19 -15.05 -7.90
CA THR A 279 12.13 -15.39 -9.34
C THR A 279 12.52 -14.23 -10.25
N TYR A 280 12.24 -12.98 -9.87
CA TYR A 280 12.58 -11.81 -10.70
C TYR A 280 13.84 -11.08 -10.23
N LEU A 281 14.24 -11.24 -8.96
CA LEU A 281 15.41 -10.56 -8.40
C LEU A 281 16.72 -10.95 -9.09
N PRO A 282 16.99 -12.23 -9.44
CA PRO A 282 18.20 -12.57 -10.18
C PRO A 282 18.30 -11.85 -11.54
N SER A 283 17.19 -11.74 -12.25
CA SER A 283 17.12 -11.02 -13.54
C SER A 283 17.38 -9.52 -13.36
N ALA A 284 16.81 -8.91 -12.32
CA ALA A 284 17.05 -7.51 -11.99
C ALA A 284 18.51 -7.25 -11.57
N MET A 285 19.11 -8.17 -10.79
CA MET A 285 20.51 -8.09 -10.39
C MET A 285 21.47 -8.17 -11.58
N LEU A 286 21.21 -9.06 -12.54
CA LEU A 286 22.02 -9.15 -13.76
C LEU A 286 21.98 -7.85 -14.58
N LEU A 287 20.80 -7.22 -14.68
CA LEU A 287 20.65 -5.92 -15.34
C LEU A 287 21.39 -4.82 -14.59
N ALA A 288 21.25 -4.76 -13.26
CA ALA A 288 21.96 -3.80 -12.42
C ALA A 288 23.49 -3.97 -12.50
N ALA A 289 23.98 -5.22 -12.53
CA ALA A 289 25.40 -5.52 -12.70
C ALA A 289 25.92 -5.00 -14.05
N ASN A 290 25.16 -5.14 -15.13
CA ASN A 290 25.53 -4.59 -16.43
C ASN A 290 25.72 -3.06 -16.39
N PHE A 291 24.75 -2.34 -15.81
CA PHE A 291 24.86 -0.89 -15.65
C PHE A 291 26.01 -0.48 -14.75
N THR A 292 26.29 -1.24 -13.69
CA THR A 292 27.40 -0.97 -12.77
C THR A 292 28.74 -1.13 -13.49
N ILE A 293 28.91 -2.21 -14.26
CA ILE A 293 30.12 -2.44 -15.08
C ILE A 293 30.28 -1.32 -16.10
N MET A 294 29.19 -0.93 -16.78
CA MET A 294 29.22 0.18 -17.75
C MET A 294 29.61 1.50 -17.08
N ALA A 295 29.02 1.83 -15.94
CA ALA A 295 29.33 3.05 -15.19
C ALA A 295 30.79 3.09 -14.75
N ILE A 296 31.32 1.98 -14.22
CA ILE A 296 32.74 1.86 -13.88
C ILE A 296 33.61 2.04 -15.13
N SER A 297 33.22 1.45 -16.27
CA SER A 297 33.97 1.58 -17.52
C SER A 297 34.02 3.03 -18.03
N LEU A 298 32.90 3.77 -17.91
CA LEU A 298 32.83 5.18 -18.29
C LEU A 298 33.62 6.06 -17.31
N TRP A 299 33.61 5.73 -16.02
CA TRP A 299 34.40 6.42 -15.00
C TRP A 299 35.91 6.23 -15.20
N VAL A 300 36.35 5.02 -15.54
CA VAL A 300 37.77 4.78 -15.87
C VAL A 300 38.19 5.52 -17.14
N LYS A 301 37.34 5.51 -18.17
CA LYS A 301 37.60 6.24 -19.43
C LYS A 301 37.63 7.75 -19.25
N SER A 302 36.81 8.31 -18.36
CA SER A 302 36.85 9.75 -18.06
C SER A 302 38.15 10.14 -17.33
N GLY A 303 38.64 9.29 -16.42
CA GLY A 303 39.96 9.46 -15.79
C GLY A 303 41.12 9.36 -16.78
N GLN A 304 41.06 8.45 -17.75
CA GLN A 304 42.07 8.34 -18.81
C GLN A 304 42.03 9.52 -19.78
N SER A 305 40.86 10.06 -20.10
CA SER A 305 40.72 11.24 -20.97
C SER A 305 41.32 12.51 -20.31
N ALA A 306 41.23 12.63 -18.98
CA ALA A 306 41.92 13.67 -18.22
C ALA A 306 43.46 13.49 -18.21
N LEU A 307 43.96 12.25 -18.28
CA LEU A 307 45.39 11.93 -18.42
C LEU A 307 45.88 12.13 -19.86
N LEU A 308 45.06 11.81 -20.87
CA LEU A 308 45.35 12.04 -22.30
C LEU A 308 45.37 13.53 -22.67
N ALA A 309 44.56 14.36 -22.00
CA ALA A 309 44.69 15.82 -22.05
C ALA A 309 46.02 16.33 -21.47
N LYS A 310 46.73 15.50 -20.68
CA LYS A 310 48.07 15.74 -20.13
C LYS A 310 49.19 15.01 -20.90
N GLY A 311 48.85 14.30 -21.99
CA GLY A 311 49.78 13.73 -22.97
C GLY A 311 50.13 12.25 -22.77
N GLU A 312 49.59 11.37 -23.63
CA GLU A 312 50.27 10.28 -24.38
C GLU A 312 49.26 9.29 -24.99
N LYS A 313 49.26 9.12 -26.33
CA LYS A 313 48.40 8.17 -27.06
C LYS A 313 48.82 6.71 -26.78
N LEU A 314 47.86 5.83 -26.45
CA LEU A 314 48.02 4.38 -26.49
C LEU A 314 46.82 3.70 -27.16
N GLU A 315 47.12 2.75 -28.08
CA GLU A 315 46.18 2.04 -28.95
C GLU A 315 45.19 1.15 -28.19
N SER A 316 43.91 1.19 -28.58
CA SER A 316 42.83 0.41 -27.98
C SER A 316 42.56 -0.88 -28.77
N SER A 317 42.89 -2.03 -28.17
CA SER A 317 42.33 -3.33 -28.55
C SER A 317 41.42 -3.83 -27.42
N GLN A 318 40.12 -3.59 -27.54
CA GLN A 318 39.05 -4.30 -26.82
C GLN A 318 37.67 -3.92 -27.38
N SER A 319 37.34 -4.45 -28.56
CA SER A 319 36.06 -4.18 -29.27
C SER A 319 35.01 -5.30 -29.11
N GLY A 320 35.31 -6.39 -28.41
CA GLY A 320 34.40 -7.56 -28.35
C GLY A 320 33.29 -7.49 -27.28
N ILE A 321 33.59 -6.94 -26.09
CA ILE A 321 32.69 -7.02 -24.93
C ILE A 321 31.70 -5.84 -24.88
N VAL A 322 32.09 -4.70 -25.44
CA VAL A 322 31.26 -3.46 -25.46
C VAL A 322 30.12 -3.55 -26.48
N ALA A 323 30.35 -4.22 -27.62
CA ALA A 323 29.34 -4.38 -28.67
C ALA A 323 28.13 -5.23 -28.22
N GLY A 324 28.34 -6.24 -27.38
CA GLY A 324 27.25 -7.05 -26.81
C GLY A 324 26.36 -6.29 -25.83
N CYS A 325 26.91 -5.35 -25.06
CA CYS A 325 26.16 -4.58 -24.05
C CYS A 325 25.28 -3.46 -24.65
N HIS A 326 25.64 -2.93 -25.82
CA HIS A 326 24.82 -1.92 -26.52
C HIS A 326 23.55 -2.51 -27.16
N ALA A 327 23.57 -3.79 -27.54
CA ALA A 327 22.39 -4.46 -28.10
C ALA A 327 21.30 -4.74 -27.05
N ALA A 328 21.68 -5.00 -25.78
CA ALA A 328 20.73 -5.28 -24.71
C ALA A 328 20.04 -4.02 -24.14
N SER A 329 20.71 -2.86 -24.23
CA SER A 329 20.22 -1.57 -23.71
C SER A 329 19.35 -0.77 -24.69
N THR A 330 19.28 -1.17 -25.95
CA THR A 330 18.49 -0.49 -27.00
C THR A 330 17.07 -1.06 -27.18
N VAL A 331 16.79 -2.24 -26.63
CA VAL A 331 15.46 -2.87 -26.66
C VAL A 331 14.40 -2.13 -25.82
N PRO A 332 14.70 -1.54 -24.65
CA PRO A 332 13.71 -0.78 -23.89
C PRO A 332 13.30 0.53 -24.57
N LEU A 333 14.22 1.19 -25.29
CA LEU A 333 14.00 2.53 -25.85
C LEU A 333 13.02 2.53 -27.03
N SER A 334 13.02 1.46 -27.84
CA SER A 334 12.08 1.29 -28.97
C SER A 334 10.67 0.93 -28.52
N VAL A 335 10.53 0.27 -27.37
CA VAL A 335 9.23 -0.02 -26.75
C VAL A 335 8.62 1.25 -26.13
N PHE A 336 9.44 2.15 -25.60
CA PHE A 336 8.99 3.46 -25.08
C PHE A 336 8.47 4.40 -26.17
N ASN A 337 9.06 4.39 -27.36
CA ASN A 337 8.65 5.28 -28.47
C ASN A 337 7.42 4.77 -29.27
N GLY A 338 6.96 3.54 -29.04
CA GLY A 338 5.84 2.93 -29.78
C GLY A 338 4.48 3.00 -29.08
N LEU A 339 4.38 3.66 -27.93
CA LEU A 339 3.13 3.78 -27.17
C LEU A 339 2.54 5.18 -27.36
N ASP A 340 1.61 5.29 -28.33
CA ASP A 340 0.76 6.48 -28.48
C ASP A 340 -0.10 6.66 -27.21
N TYR A 341 0.22 7.70 -26.43
CA TYR A 341 -0.65 8.26 -25.41
C TYR A 341 -0.93 9.73 -25.74
N PRO A 342 -2.19 10.20 -25.67
CA PRO A 342 -2.50 11.59 -25.87
C PRO A 342 -2.21 12.35 -24.57
N VAL A 343 -1.04 12.98 -24.47
CA VAL A 343 -0.76 13.96 -23.40
C VAL A 343 -0.80 15.35 -24.04
N SER A 344 -2.00 15.89 -24.20
CA SER A 344 -2.17 17.32 -24.41
C SER A 344 -2.05 18.04 -23.08
N GLY A 345 -0.99 18.84 -22.92
CA GLY A 345 -0.96 19.92 -21.93
C GLY A 345 0.02 19.78 -20.77
N ILE A 346 1.33 19.77 -21.03
CA ILE A 346 2.33 20.32 -20.10
C ILE A 346 3.40 21.04 -20.94
N LEU A 347 3.24 22.35 -21.09
CA LEU A 347 4.26 23.24 -21.66
C LEU A 347 5.25 23.62 -20.53
N LEU A 348 6.39 22.96 -20.46
CA LEU A 348 7.52 23.37 -19.62
C LEU A 348 8.63 23.90 -20.54
N SER A 349 8.85 25.21 -20.49
CA SER A 349 9.99 25.85 -21.15
C SER A 349 11.31 25.38 -20.51
N PRO A 350 12.39 25.16 -21.28
CA PRO A 350 13.66 24.68 -20.72
C PRO A 350 14.37 25.78 -19.89
N PRO A 351 14.96 25.47 -18.73
CA PRO A 351 15.80 26.41 -17.99
C PRO A 351 17.25 26.40 -18.50
N ARG A 352 17.95 27.51 -18.24
CA ARG A 352 19.33 27.83 -18.70
C ARG A 352 20.41 26.94 -18.09
N GLU A 353 21.54 26.86 -18.81
CA GLU A 353 22.71 25.96 -18.68
C GLU A 353 23.48 25.91 -17.35
N GLU A 354 23.10 26.67 -16.30
CA GLU A 354 23.92 26.77 -15.06
C GLU A 354 23.64 25.70 -13.99
N LEU A 355 22.64 24.83 -14.16
CA LEU A 355 22.26 23.81 -13.16
C LEU A 355 22.96 22.44 -13.31
N LEU A 356 23.78 22.24 -14.35
CA LEU A 356 24.41 20.94 -14.63
C LEU A 356 25.58 20.58 -13.70
N SER A 357 26.18 21.55 -13.00
CA SER A 357 27.29 21.29 -12.07
C SER A 357 26.86 20.77 -10.69
N GLU A 358 25.63 21.04 -10.24
CA GLU A 358 25.13 20.55 -8.94
C GLU A 358 24.60 19.11 -9.02
N VAL A 359 24.14 18.67 -10.21
CA VAL A 359 23.60 17.31 -10.43
C VAL A 359 24.68 16.22 -10.29
N HIS A 360 25.94 16.55 -10.59
CA HIS A 360 27.06 15.61 -10.44
C HIS A 360 27.48 15.38 -8.98
N ALA A 361 27.27 16.36 -8.08
CA ALA A 361 27.53 16.19 -6.66
C ALA A 361 26.39 15.43 -5.94
N CYS A 362 25.15 15.63 -6.37
CA CYS A 362 23.99 14.93 -5.80
C CYS A 362 23.89 13.45 -6.16
N SER A 363 24.42 12.99 -7.30
CA SER A 363 24.31 11.58 -7.71
C SER A 363 25.13 10.62 -6.83
N GLY A 364 26.31 11.07 -6.35
CA GLY A 364 27.13 10.33 -5.40
C GLY A 364 26.50 10.24 -4.02
N ALA A 365 25.92 11.35 -3.54
CA ALA A 365 25.21 11.41 -2.26
C ALA A 365 23.93 10.55 -2.27
N LEU A 366 23.19 10.54 -3.37
CA LEU A 366 21.99 9.70 -3.57
C LEU A 366 22.33 8.21 -3.62
N LEU A 367 23.45 7.82 -4.24
CA LEU A 367 23.91 6.43 -4.22
C LEU A 367 24.33 5.98 -2.82
N THR A 368 25.05 6.83 -2.07
CA THR A 368 25.40 6.52 -0.68
C THR A 368 24.20 6.51 0.27
N LEU A 369 23.21 7.39 0.08
CA LEU A 369 21.97 7.41 0.87
C LEU A 369 21.04 6.24 0.51
N TRP A 370 21.02 5.83 -0.76
CA TRP A 370 20.29 4.65 -1.23
C TRP A 370 20.92 3.37 -0.67
N GLN A 371 22.25 3.28 -0.66
CA GLN A 371 22.98 2.14 -0.12
C GLN A 371 22.90 2.09 1.42
N TYR A 372 22.96 3.21 2.13
CA TYR A 372 22.79 3.25 3.59
C TYR A 372 21.35 2.95 4.05
N SER A 373 20.34 3.49 3.37
CA SER A 373 18.94 3.33 3.81
C SER A 373 18.36 1.93 3.54
N TYR A 374 18.89 1.21 2.55
CA TYR A 374 18.42 -0.15 2.20
C TYR A 374 19.25 -1.29 2.81
N PHE A 375 20.54 -1.10 3.11
CA PHE A 375 21.39 -2.18 3.67
C PHE A 375 21.39 -2.29 5.20
N GLN A 376 21.04 -1.23 5.93
CA GLN A 376 21.02 -1.26 7.39
C GLN A 376 20.05 -2.31 8.01
N PRO A 377 18.88 -2.61 7.41
CA PRO A 377 18.04 -3.72 7.90
C PRO A 377 18.53 -5.13 7.49
N LEU A 378 19.55 -5.25 6.62
CA LEU A 378 20.09 -6.55 6.17
C LEU A 378 21.33 -7.01 6.95
N LEU A 379 21.97 -6.13 7.73
CA LEU A 379 23.15 -6.48 8.53
C LEU A 379 22.93 -7.56 9.62
N PRO A 380 21.75 -7.71 10.25
CA PRO A 380 21.53 -8.79 11.22
C PRO A 380 21.47 -10.18 10.58
N PHE A 381 21.17 -10.31 9.28
CA PHE A 381 20.97 -11.60 8.62
C PHE A 381 22.27 -12.27 8.16
N PHE A 382 23.37 -11.53 8.08
CA PHE A 382 24.67 -12.07 7.64
C PHE A 382 25.58 -12.54 8.78
N VAL A 383 25.21 -12.34 10.06
CA VAL A 383 26.06 -12.68 11.22
C VAL A 383 25.71 -14.03 11.87
N PHE A 384 24.60 -14.68 11.51
CA PHE A 384 24.16 -15.95 12.13
C PHE A 384 24.23 -17.20 11.22
N ALA A 385 24.97 -17.15 10.12
CA ALA A 385 25.28 -18.33 9.31
C ALA A 385 26.76 -18.72 9.46
N HIS A 386 27.14 -19.18 10.65
CA HIS A 386 28.22 -20.15 10.82
C HIS A 386 27.98 -21.09 11.98
#